data_AF-A0A8H3ERD4-F1
#
_entry.id   AF-A0A8H3ERD4-F1
#
_cell.length_a   1.000
_cell.length_b   1.000
_cell.length_c   1.000
_cell.angle_alpha   90.00
_cell.angle_beta   90.00
_cell.angle_gamma   90.00
#
_symmetry.space_group_name_H-M   'P 1'
#
loop_
_entity.id
_entity.type
_entity.pdbx_description
1 polymer ?
#
loop_
_entity_poly.entity_id
_entity_poly.type
_entity_poly.pdbx_seq_one_letter_code
_entity_poly.pdbx_strand_id
1 'polypeptide(L)'
;MATVASTESATAAQTPNMPTIVLVQGSFQIPKVYAKLVGGLVAKGYPTIHPELPTCSNTDSINFLQLSLVDDALAIRTELTRQVEYEGKTVVLVMHSYGGLVGSEATTEELSYTKRQAQGLPGGVTHLFYYSAFLLNEGQSVLSAWGESPNNDVKPDGRFYLLHGEEKLYSDLPPNEASLWASLLVAQSYRVQTTKLTRAAWRYIPSTYLICESDQAVPPQYQEMFAASAKAQVEQCRSGHSPHLSQPEMLVQKIHEACQKAVAEQI
;
A
#
# COMPACT_ATOMS: atom_id res chain seq x y z
N MET A 1 -35.14 -54.29 -19.86
CA MET A 1 -35.05 -53.19 -18.88
C MET A 1 -33.59 -53.06 -18.49
N ALA A 2 -32.89 -52.04 -19.01
CA ALA A 2 -31.51 -51.76 -18.67
C ALA A 2 -31.51 -50.48 -17.81
N THR A 3 -31.09 -50.63 -16.56
CA THR A 3 -30.92 -49.53 -15.60
C THR A 3 -29.62 -48.81 -15.90
N VAL A 4 -29.72 -47.54 -16.28
CA VAL A 4 -28.57 -46.64 -16.45
C VAL A 4 -28.23 -46.07 -15.06
N ALA A 5 -27.03 -46.36 -14.57
CA ALA A 5 -26.49 -45.73 -13.38
C ALA A 5 -26.01 -44.31 -13.75
N SER A 6 -26.62 -43.30 -13.14
CA SER A 6 -26.17 -41.91 -13.21
C SER A 6 -24.95 -41.72 -12.32
N THR A 7 -23.80 -41.42 -12.92
CA THR A 7 -22.63 -40.91 -12.19
C THR A 7 -22.84 -39.42 -11.91
N GLU A 8 -23.09 -39.08 -10.65
CA GLU A 8 -23.01 -37.70 -10.18
C GLU A 8 -21.56 -37.21 -10.30
N SER A 9 -21.36 -36.18 -11.13
CA SER A 9 -20.12 -35.42 -11.20
C SER A 9 -19.99 -34.62 -9.91
N ALA A 10 -19.03 -34.97 -9.06
CA ALA A 10 -18.59 -34.15 -7.95
C ALA A 10 -18.16 -32.77 -8.49
N THR A 11 -18.91 -31.73 -8.15
CA THR A 11 -18.51 -30.35 -8.39
C THR A 11 -17.21 -30.11 -7.63
N ALA A 12 -16.12 -29.83 -8.36
CA ALA A 12 -14.89 -29.33 -7.77
C ALA A 12 -15.25 -28.08 -6.94
N ALA A 13 -14.96 -28.11 -5.65
CA ALA A 13 -15.09 -26.94 -4.79
C ALA A 13 -14.28 -25.81 -5.44
N GLN A 14 -14.95 -24.74 -5.88
CA GLN A 14 -14.28 -23.53 -6.33
C GLN A 14 -13.41 -23.06 -5.16
N THR A 15 -12.09 -23.09 -5.34
CA THR A 15 -11.18 -22.39 -4.44
C THR A 15 -11.69 -20.96 -4.31
N PRO A 16 -11.91 -20.43 -3.09
CA PRO A 16 -12.37 -19.06 -2.92
C PRO A 16 -11.45 -18.14 -3.73
N ASN A 17 -12.04 -17.31 -4.59
CA ASN A 17 -11.29 -16.47 -5.50
C ASN A 17 -10.49 -15.46 -4.67
N MET A 18 -9.19 -15.73 -4.49
CA MET A 18 -8.32 -14.95 -3.62
C MET A 18 -8.25 -13.51 -4.14
N PRO A 19 -8.34 -12.48 -3.28
CA PRO A 19 -8.21 -11.12 -3.72
C PRO A 19 -6.83 -10.89 -4.32
N THR A 20 -6.77 -10.03 -5.34
CA THR A 20 -5.48 -9.53 -5.83
C THR A 20 -4.94 -8.49 -4.85
N ILE A 21 -3.68 -8.60 -4.49
CA ILE A 21 -2.99 -7.60 -3.68
C ILE A 21 -2.36 -6.58 -4.60
N VAL A 22 -2.69 -5.30 -4.39
CA VAL A 22 -1.97 -4.18 -5.01
C VAL A 22 -1.11 -3.52 -3.94
N LEU A 23 0.20 -3.67 -4.06
CA LEU A 23 1.19 -3.10 -3.17
C LEU A 23 1.53 -1.67 -3.61
N VAL A 24 1.51 -0.74 -2.67
CA VAL A 24 1.87 0.67 -2.87
C VAL A 24 3.03 1.01 -1.95
N GLN A 25 4.20 1.24 -2.55
CA GLN A 25 5.45 1.52 -1.85
C GLN A 25 5.52 2.92 -1.20
N GLY A 26 6.51 3.09 -0.34
CA GLY A 26 6.87 4.36 0.29
C GLY A 26 7.75 5.25 -0.59
N SER A 27 8.01 6.46 -0.08
CA SER A 27 8.93 7.43 -0.67
C SER A 27 10.35 6.89 -0.73
N PHE A 28 11.10 7.30 -1.77
CA PHE A 28 12.53 7.02 -1.97
C PHE A 28 12.92 5.55 -2.15
N GLN A 29 12.03 4.62 -1.84
CA GLN A 29 12.28 3.19 -1.98
C GLN A 29 12.01 2.75 -3.42
N ILE A 30 12.58 1.60 -3.79
CA ILE A 30 12.41 1.00 -5.11
C ILE A 30 11.77 -0.39 -4.96
N PRO A 31 11.17 -0.97 -6.02
CA PRO A 31 10.49 -2.26 -5.93
C PRO A 31 11.32 -3.39 -5.31
N LYS A 32 12.65 -3.33 -5.47
CA LYS A 32 13.60 -4.30 -4.91
C LYS A 32 13.49 -4.46 -3.40
N VAL A 33 13.21 -3.40 -2.65
CA VAL A 33 13.08 -3.42 -1.17
C VAL A 33 11.92 -4.35 -0.75
N TYR A 34 10.89 -4.45 -1.58
CA TYR A 34 9.66 -5.21 -1.30
C TYR A 34 9.69 -6.67 -1.77
N ALA A 35 10.79 -7.12 -2.38
CA ALA A 35 10.84 -8.43 -3.04
C ALA A 35 10.50 -9.60 -2.09
N LYS A 36 10.94 -9.56 -0.83
CA LYS A 36 10.61 -10.58 0.18
C LYS A 36 9.12 -10.61 0.49
N LEU A 37 8.49 -9.45 0.64
CA LEU A 37 7.05 -9.34 0.87
C LEU A 37 6.25 -9.88 -0.32
N VAL A 38 6.58 -9.44 -1.54
CA VAL A 38 5.90 -9.90 -2.77
C VAL A 38 6.04 -11.42 -2.91
N GLY A 39 7.25 -11.96 -2.73
CA GLY A 39 7.49 -13.40 -2.78
C GLY A 39 6.68 -14.18 -1.75
N GLY A 40 6.61 -13.68 -0.52
CA GLY A 40 5.82 -14.32 0.56
C GLY A 40 4.31 -14.30 0.31
N LEU A 41 3.77 -13.20 -0.24
CA LEU A 41 2.35 -13.11 -0.60
C LEU A 41 1.98 -14.04 -1.77
N VAL A 42 2.85 -14.11 -2.79
CA VAL A 42 2.70 -15.06 -3.90
C VAL A 42 2.77 -16.51 -3.40
N ALA A 43 3.68 -16.82 -2.48
CA ALA A 43 3.77 -18.15 -1.87
C ALA A 43 2.52 -18.53 -1.04
N LYS A 44 1.79 -17.54 -0.51
CA LYS A 44 0.47 -17.72 0.14
C LYS A 44 -0.70 -17.83 -0.85
N GLY A 45 -0.43 -17.72 -2.16
CA GLY A 45 -1.45 -17.86 -3.21
C GLY A 45 -2.13 -16.55 -3.62
N TYR A 46 -1.66 -15.39 -3.16
CA TYR A 46 -2.22 -14.10 -3.56
C TYR A 46 -1.55 -13.59 -4.85
N PRO A 47 -2.30 -13.36 -5.94
CA PRO A 47 -1.81 -12.55 -7.05
C PRO A 47 -1.37 -11.19 -6.50
N THR A 48 -0.12 -10.80 -6.72
CA THR A 48 0.45 -9.58 -6.14
C THR A 48 0.99 -8.69 -7.26
N ILE A 49 0.52 -7.46 -7.30
CA ILE A 49 0.88 -6.45 -8.28
C ILE A 49 1.54 -5.29 -7.55
N HIS A 50 2.67 -4.82 -8.08
CA HIS A 50 3.42 -3.72 -7.51
C HIS A 50 3.73 -2.70 -8.61
N PRO A 51 2.80 -1.77 -8.89
CA PRO A 51 3.04 -0.74 -9.90
C PRO A 51 4.17 0.19 -9.46
N GLU A 52 4.97 0.64 -10.43
CA GLU A 52 5.98 1.67 -10.17
C GLU A 52 5.31 3.01 -9.86
N LEU A 53 5.90 3.78 -8.94
CA LEU A 53 5.48 5.15 -8.66
C LEU A 53 6.32 6.13 -9.50
N PRO A 54 5.72 6.85 -10.48
CA PRO A 54 6.42 7.83 -11.30
C PRO A 54 7.28 8.83 -10.51
N THR A 55 6.86 9.26 -9.31
CA THR A 55 7.63 10.22 -8.53
C THR A 55 8.93 9.66 -7.95
N CYS A 56 9.11 8.33 -7.96
CA CYS A 56 10.30 7.61 -7.50
C CYS A 56 10.98 6.81 -8.62
N SER A 57 10.55 6.95 -9.87
CA SER A 57 11.13 6.23 -11.02
C SER A 57 11.58 7.18 -12.12
N ASN A 58 12.51 6.71 -12.96
CA ASN A 58 13.07 7.49 -14.07
C ASN A 58 13.48 8.91 -13.66
N THR A 59 14.23 9.01 -12.56
CA THR A 59 14.54 10.28 -11.90
C THR A 59 15.23 11.27 -12.84
N ASP A 60 15.95 10.80 -13.86
CA ASP A 60 16.66 11.65 -14.82
C ASP A 60 15.77 12.24 -15.93
N SER A 61 14.48 11.88 -15.96
CA SER A 61 13.51 12.42 -16.91
C SER A 61 13.35 13.94 -16.77
N ILE A 62 13.26 14.64 -17.90
CA ILE A 62 13.00 16.09 -17.94
C ILE A 62 11.66 16.48 -17.28
N ASN A 63 10.72 15.54 -17.22
CA ASN A 63 9.41 15.75 -16.62
C ASN A 63 9.36 15.34 -15.14
N PHE A 64 10.43 14.75 -14.58
CA PHE A 64 10.43 14.18 -13.24
C PHE A 64 9.95 15.16 -12.16
N LEU A 65 10.43 16.40 -12.23
CA LEU A 65 10.12 17.46 -11.26
C LEU A 65 8.68 17.97 -11.35
N GLN A 66 7.98 17.64 -12.44
CA GLN A 66 6.57 17.94 -12.61
C GLN A 66 5.69 16.80 -12.09
N LEU A 67 6.24 15.64 -11.73
CA LEU A 67 5.45 14.54 -11.18
C LEU A 67 5.06 14.85 -9.73
N SER A 68 3.91 14.37 -9.32
CA SER A 68 3.26 14.67 -8.04
C SER A 68 2.53 13.45 -7.50
N LEU A 69 1.93 13.58 -6.32
CA LEU A 69 1.10 12.51 -5.76
C LEU A 69 -0.06 12.12 -6.70
N VAL A 70 -0.57 13.04 -7.51
CA VAL A 70 -1.62 12.75 -8.50
C VAL A 70 -1.15 11.75 -9.54
N ASP A 71 0.11 11.82 -9.97
CA ASP A 71 0.69 10.95 -10.99
C ASP A 71 0.90 9.54 -10.44
N ASP A 72 1.38 9.42 -9.21
CA ASP A 72 1.47 8.15 -8.49
C ASP A 72 0.08 7.54 -8.26
N ALA A 73 -0.88 8.36 -7.84
CA ALA A 73 -2.25 7.91 -7.63
C ALA A 73 -2.93 7.48 -8.94
N LEU A 74 -2.59 8.11 -10.07
CA LEU A 74 -3.06 7.69 -11.39
C LEU A 74 -2.47 6.34 -11.80
N ALA A 75 -1.19 6.09 -11.53
CA ALA A 75 -0.55 4.79 -11.80
C ALA A 75 -1.24 3.67 -11.02
N ILE A 76 -1.49 3.87 -9.71
CA ILE A 76 -2.23 2.90 -8.89
C ILE A 76 -3.68 2.77 -9.37
N ARG A 77 -4.39 3.88 -9.60
CA ARG A 77 -5.80 3.84 -10.03
C ARG A 77 -5.98 3.09 -11.35
N THR A 78 -5.05 3.27 -12.30
CA THR A 78 -5.10 2.56 -13.59
C THR A 78 -5.07 1.04 -13.38
N GLU A 79 -4.21 0.56 -12.47
CA GLU A 79 -4.17 -0.87 -12.14
C GLU A 79 -5.41 -1.33 -11.37
N LEU A 80 -5.93 -0.51 -10.44
CA LEU A 80 -7.19 -0.83 -9.75
C LEU A 80 -8.35 -0.95 -10.73
N THR A 81 -8.51 0.00 -11.64
CA THR A 81 -9.52 -0.06 -12.70
C THR A 81 -9.34 -1.33 -13.54
N ARG A 82 -8.10 -1.69 -13.91
CA ARG A 82 -7.79 -2.94 -14.62
C ARG A 82 -8.30 -4.18 -13.87
N GLN A 83 -7.92 -4.34 -12.61
CA GLN A 83 -8.32 -5.48 -11.78
C GLN A 83 -9.84 -5.52 -11.53
N VAL A 84 -10.42 -4.38 -11.18
CA VAL A 84 -11.80 -4.29 -10.67
C VAL A 84 -12.82 -4.26 -11.80
N GLU A 85 -12.63 -3.38 -12.77
CA GLU A 85 -13.66 -3.11 -13.79
C GLU A 85 -13.55 -4.07 -14.98
N TYR A 86 -12.33 -4.34 -15.43
CA TYR A 86 -12.12 -5.17 -16.62
C TYR A 86 -12.00 -6.65 -16.28
N GLU A 87 -11.37 -6.99 -15.15
CA GLU A 87 -11.20 -8.40 -14.72
C GLU A 87 -12.22 -8.86 -13.67
N GLY A 88 -13.03 -7.95 -13.12
CA GLY A 88 -14.08 -8.29 -12.13
C GLY A 88 -13.52 -8.82 -10.81
N LYS A 89 -12.27 -8.52 -10.48
CA LYS A 89 -11.58 -9.05 -9.29
C LYS A 89 -11.82 -8.21 -8.05
N THR A 90 -11.76 -8.87 -6.91
CA THR A 90 -11.62 -8.22 -5.61
C THR A 90 -10.16 -7.87 -5.36
N VAL A 91 -9.93 -6.73 -4.69
CA VAL A 91 -8.59 -6.20 -4.47
C VAL A 91 -8.41 -5.77 -3.02
N VAL A 92 -7.25 -6.11 -2.44
CA VAL A 92 -6.76 -5.54 -1.18
C VAL A 92 -5.57 -4.63 -1.49
N LEU A 93 -5.64 -3.36 -1.08
CA LEU A 93 -4.48 -2.46 -1.17
C LEU A 93 -3.60 -2.65 0.05
N VAL A 94 -2.31 -2.89 -0.16
CA VAL A 94 -1.29 -2.94 0.89
C VAL A 94 -0.39 -1.72 0.74
N MET A 95 -0.41 -0.82 1.72
CA MET A 95 0.13 0.53 1.60
C MET A 95 1.18 0.82 2.68
N HIS A 96 2.39 1.14 2.23
CA HIS A 96 3.53 1.47 3.08
C HIS A 96 3.81 2.96 3.10
N SER A 97 4.03 3.57 4.27
CA SER A 97 4.58 4.94 4.35
C SER A 97 3.78 5.92 3.49
N TYR A 98 4.44 6.69 2.62
CA TYR A 98 3.84 7.54 1.59
C TYR A 98 2.76 6.86 0.74
N GLY A 99 2.89 5.56 0.49
CA GLY A 99 1.92 4.75 -0.24
C GLY A 99 0.52 4.75 0.38
N GLY A 100 0.40 5.05 1.69
CA GLY A 100 -0.88 5.29 2.34
C GLY A 100 -1.64 6.48 1.74
N LEU A 101 -0.93 7.56 1.40
CA LEU A 101 -1.53 8.73 0.73
C LEU A 101 -1.87 8.42 -0.73
N VAL A 102 -0.94 7.76 -1.43
CA VAL A 102 -1.11 7.40 -2.85
C VAL A 102 -2.31 6.48 -3.03
N GLY A 103 -2.40 5.39 -2.26
CA GLY A 103 -3.50 4.43 -2.39
C GLY A 103 -4.84 5.02 -1.94
N SER A 104 -4.84 5.88 -0.92
CA SER A 104 -6.06 6.59 -0.47
C SER A 104 -6.56 7.60 -1.50
N GLU A 105 -5.65 8.28 -2.20
CA GLU A 105 -6.00 9.16 -3.32
C GLU A 105 -6.43 8.34 -4.54
N ALA A 106 -5.71 7.26 -4.88
CA ALA A 106 -5.94 6.46 -6.08
C ALA A 106 -7.32 5.81 -6.12
N THR A 107 -7.78 5.34 -4.97
CA THR A 107 -9.03 4.58 -4.86
C THR A 107 -10.20 5.55 -4.83
N THR A 108 -11.15 5.39 -5.74
CA THR A 108 -12.43 6.13 -5.73
C THR A 108 -13.49 5.31 -5.01
N GLU A 109 -14.56 5.95 -4.55
CA GLU A 109 -15.71 5.24 -3.97
C GLU A 109 -16.31 4.24 -4.97
N GLU A 110 -16.27 4.56 -6.26
CA GLU A 110 -16.80 3.74 -7.36
C GLU A 110 -16.01 2.45 -7.60
N LEU A 111 -14.74 2.43 -7.17
CA LEU A 111 -13.92 1.23 -7.16
C LEU A 111 -14.10 0.40 -5.90
N SER A 112 -14.77 0.91 -4.85
CA SER A 112 -15.00 0.14 -3.62
C SER A 112 -15.97 -1.03 -3.87
N TYR A 113 -15.71 -2.15 -3.21
CA TYR A 113 -16.55 -3.34 -3.32
C TYR A 113 -18.02 -3.03 -2.99
N THR A 114 -18.27 -2.35 -1.87
CA THR A 114 -19.63 -1.98 -1.43
C THR A 114 -20.39 -1.18 -2.50
N LYS A 115 -19.74 -0.19 -3.13
CA LYS A 115 -20.38 0.64 -4.15
C LYS A 115 -20.67 -0.15 -5.43
N ARG A 116 -19.75 -1.02 -5.84
CA ARG A 116 -19.93 -1.88 -7.02
C ARG A 116 -21.03 -2.90 -6.82
N GLN A 117 -21.08 -3.55 -5.66
CA GLN A 117 -22.17 -4.48 -5.31
C GLN A 117 -23.53 -3.79 -5.30
N ALA A 118 -23.62 -2.56 -4.78
CA ALA A 118 -24.86 -1.78 -4.82
C ALA A 118 -25.35 -1.47 -6.26
N GLN A 119 -24.46 -1.54 -7.24
CA GLN A 119 -24.75 -1.35 -8.67
C GLN A 119 -24.90 -2.69 -9.44
N GLY A 120 -24.79 -3.83 -8.76
CA GLY A 120 -24.78 -5.16 -9.41
C GLY A 120 -23.54 -5.41 -10.27
N LEU A 121 -22.43 -4.72 -10.01
CA LEU A 121 -21.17 -4.87 -10.73
C LEU A 121 -20.22 -5.82 -9.98
N PRO A 122 -19.44 -6.66 -10.69
CA PRO A 122 -18.46 -7.54 -10.07
C PRO A 122 -17.23 -6.76 -9.59
N GLY A 123 -16.45 -7.41 -8.71
CA GLY A 123 -15.17 -6.92 -8.22
C GLY A 123 -15.26 -5.73 -7.25
N GLY A 124 -14.10 -5.18 -6.92
CA GLY A 124 -13.96 -3.98 -6.10
C GLY A 124 -12.83 -4.05 -5.09
N VAL A 125 -12.39 -2.89 -4.62
CA VAL A 125 -11.46 -2.78 -3.51
C VAL A 125 -12.21 -3.09 -2.22
N THR A 126 -11.78 -4.15 -1.55
CA THR A 126 -12.49 -4.71 -0.40
C THR A 126 -11.87 -4.28 0.92
N HIS A 127 -10.56 -4.02 0.95
CA HIS A 127 -9.85 -3.67 2.17
C HIS A 127 -8.60 -2.83 1.92
N LEU A 128 -8.28 -1.98 2.90
CA LEU A 128 -7.08 -1.17 2.94
C LEU A 128 -6.17 -1.63 4.08
N PHE A 129 -4.98 -2.11 3.78
CA PHE A 129 -3.99 -2.50 4.77
C PHE A 129 -2.86 -1.47 4.82
N TYR A 130 -2.86 -0.64 5.85
CA TYR A 130 -1.82 0.35 6.11
C TYR A 130 -0.75 -0.24 7.03
N TYR A 131 0.52 0.05 6.78
CA TYR A 131 1.59 -0.25 7.73
C TYR A 131 2.67 0.82 7.66
N SER A 132 3.08 1.35 8.82
CA SER A 132 4.01 2.48 8.91
C SER A 132 3.61 3.66 7.99
N ALA A 133 2.30 3.85 7.75
CA ALA A 133 1.79 4.64 6.65
C ALA A 133 1.31 6.04 7.03
N PHE A 134 1.48 6.99 6.12
CA PHE A 134 0.85 8.30 6.26
C PHE A 134 -0.62 8.24 5.87
N LEU A 135 -1.43 9.06 6.55
CA LEU A 135 -2.87 9.13 6.35
C LEU A 135 -3.31 10.57 6.58
N LEU A 136 -3.95 11.19 5.57
CA LEU A 136 -4.35 12.59 5.60
C LEU A 136 -5.82 12.73 5.18
N ASN A 137 -6.47 13.81 5.64
CA ASN A 137 -7.80 14.19 5.15
C ASN A 137 -7.70 14.92 3.81
N GLU A 138 -8.83 14.97 3.12
CA GLU A 138 -9.00 15.78 1.92
C GLU A 138 -8.67 17.26 2.19
N GLY A 139 -8.10 17.92 1.19
CA GLY A 139 -7.64 19.31 1.28
C GLY A 139 -6.29 19.49 1.97
N GLN A 140 -5.73 18.46 2.62
CA GLN A 140 -4.41 18.49 3.25
C GLN A 140 -3.33 17.96 2.28
N SER A 141 -2.15 18.56 2.34
CA SER A 141 -0.87 18.02 1.86
C SER A 141 0.05 17.75 3.04
N VAL A 142 1.12 16.97 2.84
CA VAL A 142 2.13 16.69 3.88
C VAL A 142 2.67 17.99 4.48
N LEU A 143 3.08 18.94 3.62
CA LEU A 143 3.61 20.23 4.05
C LEU A 143 2.57 21.05 4.83
N SER A 144 1.30 21.06 4.42
CA SER A 144 0.27 21.82 5.14
C SER A 144 -0.13 21.20 6.48
N ALA A 145 0.03 19.88 6.62
CA ALA A 145 -0.34 19.16 7.83
C ALA A 145 0.78 19.18 8.88
N TRP A 146 2.04 19.14 8.45
CA TRP A 146 3.18 18.88 9.34
C TRP A 146 4.33 19.89 9.19
N GLY A 147 4.27 20.78 8.21
CA GLY A 147 5.41 21.64 7.86
C GLY A 147 6.53 20.87 7.18
N GLU A 148 7.67 21.54 7.04
CA GLU A 148 8.87 20.95 6.44
C GLU A 148 9.62 20.11 7.48
N SER A 149 10.03 18.91 7.09
CA SER A 149 10.80 18.02 7.97
C SER A 149 12.27 18.40 7.95
N PRO A 150 12.97 18.43 9.10
CA PRO A 150 14.42 18.66 9.13
C PRO A 150 15.22 17.52 8.49
N ASN A 151 14.58 16.36 8.23
CA ASN A 151 15.21 15.24 7.52
C ASN A 151 15.05 15.34 6.00
N ASN A 152 14.36 16.36 5.49
CA ASN A 152 14.18 16.54 4.07
C ASN A 152 15.38 17.28 3.46
N ASP A 153 16.00 16.67 2.47
CA ASP A 153 17.09 17.26 1.68
C ASP A 153 16.58 17.61 0.29
N VAL A 154 16.07 18.85 0.16
CA VAL A 154 15.50 19.37 -1.07
C VAL A 154 16.59 20.12 -1.84
N LYS A 155 16.93 19.60 -3.01
CA LYS A 155 17.91 20.19 -3.92
C LYS A 155 17.31 21.40 -4.66
N PRO A 156 18.15 22.34 -5.14
CA PRO A 156 17.66 23.51 -5.88
C PRO A 156 16.85 23.17 -7.14
N ASP A 157 17.07 22.00 -7.74
CA ASP A 157 16.30 21.53 -8.88
C ASP A 157 14.94 20.92 -8.49
N GLY A 158 14.62 20.78 -7.21
CA GLY A 158 13.36 20.20 -6.73
C GLY A 158 13.40 18.68 -6.52
N ARG A 159 14.57 18.05 -6.67
CA ARG A 159 14.78 16.68 -6.20
C ARG A 159 14.79 16.64 -4.68
N PHE A 160 14.05 15.72 -4.13
CA PHE A 160 13.86 15.56 -2.70
C PHE A 160 14.45 14.22 -2.25
N TYR A 161 15.36 14.27 -1.28
CA TYR A 161 15.99 13.10 -0.66
C TYR A 161 15.71 13.07 0.84
N LEU A 162 15.94 11.90 1.43
CA LEU A 162 15.87 11.69 2.87
C LEU A 162 17.27 11.71 3.48
N LEU A 163 17.48 12.61 4.44
CA LEU A 163 18.64 12.56 5.34
C LEU A 163 18.48 11.40 6.32
N HIS A 164 19.60 10.79 6.70
CA HIS A 164 19.62 9.71 7.69
C HIS A 164 18.75 8.51 7.27
N GLY A 165 18.76 8.15 5.98
CA GLY A 165 17.91 7.09 5.45
C GLY A 165 18.10 5.73 6.13
N GLU A 166 19.32 5.44 6.59
CA GLU A 166 19.64 4.25 7.37
C GLU A 166 18.87 4.25 8.70
N GLU A 167 19.00 5.32 9.48
CA GLU A 167 18.38 5.45 10.80
C GLU A 167 16.86 5.65 10.71
N LYS A 168 16.36 6.25 9.63
CA LYS A 168 14.93 6.54 9.45
C LYS A 168 14.14 5.36 8.92
N LEU A 169 14.65 4.68 7.88
CA LEU A 169 13.88 3.64 7.19
C LEU A 169 14.30 2.21 7.57
N TYR A 170 15.52 2.03 8.11
CA TYR A 170 16.16 0.72 8.25
C TYR A 170 16.82 0.49 9.61
N SER A 171 16.40 1.22 10.64
CA SER A 171 17.02 1.22 11.99
C SER A 171 17.01 -0.11 12.73
N ASP A 172 16.14 -1.05 12.34
CA ASP A 172 16.00 -2.38 12.95
C ASP A 172 16.66 -3.48 12.11
N LEU A 173 17.44 -3.12 11.09
CA LEU A 173 18.25 -4.06 10.32
C LEU A 173 19.70 -4.14 10.85
N PRO A 174 20.42 -5.24 10.57
CA PRO A 174 21.87 -5.27 10.75
C PRO A 174 22.55 -4.10 10.02
N PRO A 175 23.59 -3.46 10.59
CA PRO A 175 24.16 -2.22 10.02
C PRO A 175 24.59 -2.33 8.56
N ASN A 176 25.16 -3.47 8.15
CA ASN A 176 25.54 -3.71 6.76
C ASN A 176 24.34 -3.80 5.81
N GLU A 177 23.22 -4.38 6.25
CA GLU A 177 21.98 -4.41 5.47
C GLU A 177 21.33 -3.03 5.44
N ALA A 178 21.29 -2.33 6.58
CA ALA A 178 20.73 -0.99 6.68
C ALA A 178 21.45 -0.01 5.72
N SER A 179 22.79 -0.02 5.74
CA SER A 179 23.63 0.77 4.85
C SER A 179 23.43 0.41 3.37
N LEU A 180 23.32 -0.88 3.06
CA LEU A 180 23.03 -1.35 1.70
C LEU A 180 21.69 -0.79 1.21
N TRP A 181 20.61 -0.93 1.98
CA TRP A 181 19.29 -0.45 1.56
C TRP A 181 19.20 1.08 1.52
N ALA A 182 19.90 1.78 2.42
CA ALA A 182 20.02 3.23 2.39
C ALA A 182 20.73 3.73 1.11
N SER A 183 21.75 3.01 0.64
CA SER A 183 22.47 3.34 -0.60
C SER A 183 21.64 3.21 -1.88
N LEU A 184 20.52 2.47 -1.82
CA LEU A 184 19.60 2.25 -2.93
C LEU A 184 18.42 3.23 -2.93
N LEU A 185 18.35 4.16 -1.97
CA LEU A 185 17.34 5.20 -1.96
C LEU A 185 17.50 6.12 -3.16
N VAL A 186 16.38 6.49 -3.76
CA VAL A 186 16.31 7.38 -4.91
C VAL A 186 15.72 8.73 -4.54
N ALA A 187 15.93 9.73 -5.38
CA ALA A 187 15.22 11.00 -5.25
C ALA A 187 13.72 10.80 -5.46
N GLN A 188 12.91 11.61 -4.80
CA GLN A 188 11.50 11.80 -5.12
C GLN A 188 11.28 13.22 -5.68
N SER A 189 10.24 13.42 -6.49
CA SER A 189 9.81 14.79 -6.84
C SER A 189 9.25 15.50 -5.60
N TYR A 190 9.74 16.71 -5.28
CA TYR A 190 9.27 17.47 -4.11
C TYR A 190 7.78 17.84 -4.16
N ARG A 191 7.13 17.83 -5.35
CA ARG A 191 5.69 18.16 -5.45
C ARG A 191 4.80 17.24 -4.62
N VAL A 192 5.25 16.04 -4.26
CA VAL A 192 4.49 15.14 -3.37
C VAL A 192 4.24 15.76 -1.99
N GLN A 193 5.11 16.66 -1.51
CA GLN A 193 4.96 17.34 -0.23
C GLN A 193 3.84 18.39 -0.25
N THR A 194 3.62 19.03 -1.41
CA THR A 194 2.69 20.17 -1.54
C THR A 194 1.36 19.79 -2.17
N THR A 195 1.27 18.61 -2.79
CA THR A 195 0.03 18.13 -3.42
C THR A 195 -1.02 17.82 -2.36
N LYS A 196 -2.18 18.45 -2.48
CA LYS A 196 -3.32 18.21 -1.59
C LYS A 196 -4.07 16.97 -2.01
N LEU A 197 -4.43 16.12 -1.06
CA LEU A 197 -5.34 15.00 -1.31
C LEU A 197 -6.73 15.53 -1.64
N THR A 198 -7.40 14.85 -2.55
CA THR A 198 -8.81 15.08 -2.89
C THR A 198 -9.71 13.94 -2.42
N ARG A 199 -9.11 12.80 -2.03
CA ARG A 199 -9.84 11.63 -1.54
C ARG A 199 -9.16 11.02 -0.32
N ALA A 200 -9.97 10.36 0.49
CA ALA A 200 -9.57 9.60 1.67
C ALA A 200 -10.28 8.25 1.65
N ALA A 201 -9.73 7.24 0.97
CA ALA A 201 -10.40 5.95 0.75
C ALA A 201 -10.82 5.23 2.04
N TRP A 202 -10.09 5.43 3.13
CA TRP A 202 -10.40 4.91 4.46
C TRP A 202 -11.73 5.43 5.04
N ARG A 203 -12.38 6.43 4.43
CA ARG A 203 -13.72 6.88 4.83
C ARG A 203 -14.84 5.93 4.41
N TYR A 204 -14.63 5.13 3.38
CA TYR A 204 -15.67 4.29 2.78
C TYR A 204 -15.23 2.85 2.48
N ILE A 205 -13.95 2.51 2.72
CA ILE A 205 -13.43 1.15 2.66
C ILE A 205 -12.91 0.76 4.05
N PRO A 206 -13.26 -0.41 4.59
CA PRO A 206 -12.70 -0.88 5.85
C PRO A 206 -11.18 -0.99 5.75
N SER A 207 -10.51 -0.82 6.90
CA SER A 207 -9.06 -0.78 6.95
C SER A 207 -8.47 -1.46 8.17
N THR A 208 -7.26 -1.98 7.99
CA THR A 208 -6.35 -2.41 9.06
C THR A 208 -5.14 -1.48 9.05
N TYR A 209 -4.65 -1.12 10.22
CA TYR A 209 -3.42 -0.38 10.39
C TYR A 209 -2.47 -1.18 11.28
N LEU A 210 -1.34 -1.61 10.72
CA LEU A 210 -0.23 -2.22 11.45
C LEU A 210 0.74 -1.15 11.92
N ILE A 211 0.72 -0.89 13.22
CA ILE A 211 1.63 0.04 13.89
C ILE A 211 2.98 -0.64 14.10
N CYS A 212 4.04 -0.03 13.60
CA CYS A 212 5.42 -0.47 13.86
C CYS A 212 6.01 0.32 15.04
N GLU A 213 6.13 -0.32 16.20
CA GLU A 213 6.42 0.32 17.49
C GLU A 213 7.81 0.96 17.58
N SER A 214 8.75 0.56 16.72
CA SER A 214 10.13 1.08 16.71
C SER A 214 10.41 1.99 15.50
N ASP A 215 9.38 2.39 14.76
CA ASP A 215 9.50 3.23 13.56
C ASP A 215 10.13 4.60 13.87
N GLN A 216 11.16 4.95 13.10
CA GLN A 216 11.93 6.19 13.23
C GLN A 216 11.59 7.25 12.17
N ALA A 217 10.80 6.89 11.16
CA ALA A 217 10.33 7.78 10.09
C ALA A 217 8.90 8.25 10.35
N VAL A 218 8.01 7.35 10.76
CA VAL A 218 6.65 7.66 11.19
C VAL A 218 6.49 7.19 12.64
N PRO A 219 6.85 8.01 13.64
CA PRO A 219 6.78 7.61 15.04
C PRO A 219 5.42 7.00 15.43
N PRO A 220 5.39 5.98 16.32
CA PRO A 220 4.17 5.24 16.67
C PRO A 220 3.00 6.13 17.09
N GLN A 221 3.26 7.25 17.75
CA GLN A 221 2.21 8.17 18.20
C GLN A 221 1.44 8.77 17.02
N TYR A 222 2.11 9.04 15.89
CA TYR A 222 1.44 9.49 14.67
C TYR A 222 0.70 8.35 13.99
N GLN A 223 1.28 7.14 13.98
CA GLN A 223 0.61 5.94 13.47
C GLN A 223 -0.71 5.66 14.22
N GLU A 224 -0.72 5.79 15.56
CA GLU A 224 -1.91 5.69 16.39
C GLU A 224 -2.96 6.75 16.03
N MET A 225 -2.54 8.01 15.83
CA MET A 225 -3.43 9.08 15.37
C MET A 225 -4.06 8.78 14.00
N PHE A 226 -3.26 8.25 13.07
CA PHE A 226 -3.73 7.86 11.74
C PHE A 226 -4.71 6.71 11.79
N ALA A 227 -4.39 5.65 12.54
CA ALA A 227 -5.25 4.50 12.72
C ALA A 227 -6.59 4.89 13.37
N ALA A 228 -6.56 5.77 14.38
CA ALA A 228 -7.75 6.30 15.02
C ALA A 228 -8.60 7.16 14.06
N SER A 229 -7.96 8.00 13.24
CA SER A 229 -8.65 8.82 12.24
C SER A 229 -9.38 7.95 11.20
N ALA A 230 -8.73 6.88 10.77
CA ALA A 230 -9.30 5.89 9.85
C ALA A 230 -10.33 4.95 10.50
N LYS A 231 -10.45 4.97 11.83
CA LYS A 231 -11.17 3.94 12.61
C LYS A 231 -10.75 2.52 12.19
N ALA A 232 -9.47 2.36 11.89
CA ALA A 232 -8.91 1.11 11.40
C ALA A 232 -8.92 0.04 12.49
N GLN A 233 -8.97 -1.23 12.10
CA GLN A 233 -8.51 -2.30 12.98
C GLN A 233 -7.02 -2.10 13.25
N VAL A 234 -6.65 -1.97 14.53
CA VAL A 234 -5.26 -1.76 14.93
C VAL A 234 -4.58 -3.10 15.20
N GLU A 235 -3.44 -3.30 14.56
CA GLU A 235 -2.47 -4.34 14.85
C GLU A 235 -1.14 -3.68 15.23
N GLN A 236 -0.26 -4.38 15.94
CA GLN A 236 1.04 -3.84 16.37
C GLN A 236 2.15 -4.86 16.10
N CYS A 237 3.35 -4.37 15.80
CA CYS A 237 4.57 -5.17 15.74
C CYS A 237 5.79 -4.40 16.24
N ARG A 238 6.82 -5.14 16.67
CA ARG A 238 8.08 -4.60 17.19
C ARG A 238 9.10 -4.37 16.07
N SER A 239 8.70 -3.79 14.95
CA SER A 239 9.61 -3.43 13.85
C SER A 239 9.85 -1.93 13.81
N GLY A 240 10.92 -1.54 13.12
CA GLY A 240 11.13 -0.22 12.57
C GLY A 240 10.22 0.04 11.38
N HIS A 241 10.62 0.99 10.52
CA HIS A 241 9.79 1.46 9.40
C HIS A 241 9.58 0.42 8.31
N SER A 242 10.51 -0.53 8.13
CA SER A 242 10.50 -1.47 6.99
C SER A 242 10.31 -2.94 7.42
N PRO A 243 9.15 -3.33 8.01
CA PRO A 243 8.90 -4.73 8.39
C PRO A 243 8.94 -5.70 7.21
N HIS A 244 8.75 -5.22 5.98
CA HIS A 244 8.89 -6.01 4.76
C HIS A 244 10.34 -6.48 4.50
N LEU A 245 11.32 -5.92 5.22
CA LEU A 245 12.71 -6.40 5.26
C LEU A 245 13.04 -7.11 6.57
N SER A 246 12.71 -6.50 7.72
CA SER A 246 13.13 -6.98 9.04
C SER A 246 12.27 -8.14 9.57
N GLN A 247 10.97 -8.15 9.26
CA GLN A 247 10.00 -9.15 9.72
C GLN A 247 9.02 -9.58 8.60
N PRO A 248 9.53 -10.03 7.42
CA PRO A 248 8.70 -10.25 6.24
C PRO A 248 7.63 -11.33 6.43
N GLU A 249 7.95 -12.42 7.13
CA GLU A 249 7.00 -13.52 7.37
C GLU A 249 5.83 -13.08 8.24
N MET A 250 6.10 -12.28 9.28
CA MET A 250 5.08 -11.68 10.14
C MET A 250 4.17 -10.76 9.32
N LEU A 251 4.75 -9.88 8.50
CA LEU A 251 3.97 -8.96 7.68
C LEU A 251 3.08 -9.71 6.67
N VAL A 252 3.62 -10.74 5.99
CA VAL A 252 2.87 -11.61 5.09
C VAL A 252 1.69 -12.27 5.81
N GLN A 253 1.92 -12.76 7.03
CA GLN A 253 0.86 -13.39 7.83
C GLN A 253 -0.23 -12.38 8.25
N LYS A 254 0.13 -11.17 8.65
CA LYS A 254 -0.84 -10.11 8.97
C LYS A 254 -1.68 -9.68 7.76
N ILE A 255 -1.06 -9.57 6.59
CA ILE A 255 -1.79 -9.27 5.35
C ILE A 255 -2.70 -10.43 4.96
N HIS A 256 -2.26 -11.67 5.13
CA HIS A 256 -3.09 -12.86 4.90
C HIS A 256 -4.33 -12.88 5.79
N GLU A 257 -4.18 -12.61 7.10
CA GLU A 257 -5.28 -12.51 8.05
C GLU A 257 -6.28 -11.41 7.65
N ALA A 258 -5.78 -10.24 7.25
CA ALA A 258 -6.63 -9.15 6.76
C ALA A 258 -7.37 -9.54 5.47
N CYS A 259 -6.72 -10.25 4.54
CA CYS A 259 -7.37 -10.75 3.33
C CYS A 259 -8.47 -11.77 3.64
N GLN A 260 -8.22 -12.71 4.56
CA GLN A 260 -9.22 -13.70 4.98
C GLN A 260 -10.44 -13.03 5.61
N LYS A 261 -10.22 -12.05 6.48
CA LYS A 261 -11.29 -11.27 7.09
C LYS A 261 -12.09 -10.48 6.05
N ALA A 262 -11.40 -9.80 5.13
CA ALA A 262 -12.05 -9.05 4.06
C ALA A 262 -12.94 -9.95 3.19
N VAL A 263 -12.51 -11.17 2.88
CA VAL A 263 -13.32 -12.16 2.14
C VAL A 263 -14.52 -12.62 2.97
N ALA A 264 -14.35 -12.87 4.27
CA ALA A 264 -15.44 -13.30 5.14
C ALA A 264 -16.54 -12.24 5.30
N GLU A 265 -16.18 -10.96 5.27
CA GLU A 265 -17.13 -9.83 5.35
C GLU A 265 -17.89 -9.57 4.04
N GLN A 266 -17.53 -10.25 2.93
CA GLN A 266 -18.20 -10.16 1.63
C GLN A 266 -19.31 -11.21 1.44
N ILE A 267 -19.39 -12.20 2.34
CA ILE A 267 -20.36 -13.31 2.34
C ILE A 267 -21.51 -12.96 3.27
#